data_AF-A0A518HYF4-F1
#
_entry.id   AF-A0A518HYF4-F1
#
_cell.length_a   1.000
_cell.length_b   1.000
_cell.length_c   1.000
_cell.angle_alpha   90.00
_cell.angle_beta   90.00
_cell.angle_gamma   90.00
#
_symmetry.space_group_name_H-M   'P 1'
#
loop_
_entity.id
_entity.type
_entity.pdbx_description
1 polymer ?
#
loop_
_entity_poly.entity_id
_entity_poly.type
_entity_poly.pdbx_seq_one_letter_code
_entity_poly.pdbx_strand_id
1 'polypeptide(L)'
;MSFGESDFNENAEIRPSADEGGGFDTPPTPEGQVSDSDSEFDPPPFGDEEGGEAIESSAAADRVREIKSQIEQRLAEAASSNAMSLASARHLDSAGVQGVGISGGVIPGEPSLIVYVESDADQEQVRREIVDTMGVQAASSDDMPMEIEVTGEIVPYTTNRSKFRPAPAGASVGHYKITAGTIGGWARGRDRTRRRRLLMVSNNHVLANSNDARFGDSIIQPGPADQGVNPADRIAILERFVPIDFNAGAINLVDAATGWCWPSRVRRDHVYHRGGSTARYFKIGNSVIEPSVNLVVGKTGRTTDLTQGTIRATGVSINVNYGAAGVAHFRDQFSVRSTTSGTFSAGGDSGSIVWQWRSGLPPVGLLFAGGGGTTFCNRISRVVSALDITLYELS
;
A
#
# COMPACT_ATOMS: atom_id res chain seq x y z
N MET A 1 29.15 -51.72 -9.73
CA MET A 1 28.16 -51.18 -8.77
C MET A 1 28.11 -49.69 -9.02
N SER A 2 27.05 -49.24 -9.69
CA SER A 2 26.89 -47.89 -10.20
C SER A 2 26.34 -46.98 -9.10
N PHE A 3 26.95 -45.82 -8.93
CA PHE A 3 26.43 -44.74 -8.10
C PHE A 3 25.29 -44.03 -8.86
N GLY A 4 24.18 -43.79 -8.17
CA GLY A 4 23.02 -43.07 -8.70
C GLY A 4 23.20 -41.57 -8.56
N GLU A 5 23.01 -40.85 -9.65
CA GLU A 5 22.81 -39.40 -9.67
C GLU A 5 21.38 -39.08 -9.21
N SER A 6 21.26 -38.06 -8.38
CA SER A 6 20.00 -37.51 -7.87
C SER A 6 19.41 -36.52 -8.87
N ASP A 7 18.22 -36.83 -9.38
CA ASP A 7 17.40 -35.94 -10.21
C ASP A 7 16.86 -34.74 -9.40
N PHE A 8 17.52 -33.59 -9.53
CA PHE A 8 16.96 -32.28 -9.19
C PHE A 8 16.74 -31.48 -10.48
N ASN A 9 15.68 -31.79 -11.24
CA ASN A 9 15.25 -30.87 -12.30
C ASN A 9 13.77 -31.06 -12.69
N GLU A 10 12.85 -30.50 -11.91
CA GLU A 10 11.49 -30.20 -12.38
C GLU A 10 11.15 -28.74 -12.08
N ASN A 11 11.83 -27.82 -12.76
CA ASN A 11 11.48 -26.40 -12.83
C ASN A 11 11.26 -26.00 -14.29
N ALA A 12 10.06 -26.23 -14.80
CA ALA A 12 9.67 -25.80 -16.14
C ALA A 12 9.36 -24.28 -16.16
N GLU A 13 9.91 -23.56 -17.14
CA GLU A 13 9.72 -22.12 -17.32
C GLU A 13 8.25 -21.73 -17.55
N ILE A 14 7.77 -20.69 -16.86
CA ILE A 14 6.44 -20.10 -17.07
C ILE A 14 6.38 -19.40 -18.43
N ARG A 15 5.57 -19.93 -19.36
CA ARG A 15 5.37 -19.36 -20.71
C ARG A 15 4.29 -18.25 -20.70
N PRO A 16 4.47 -17.16 -21.48
CA PRO A 16 3.48 -16.08 -21.57
C PRO A 16 2.25 -16.46 -22.39
N SER A 17 1.09 -15.91 -22.05
CA SER A 17 -0.06 -15.83 -22.96
C SER A 17 0.11 -14.61 -23.87
N ALA A 18 0.04 -14.79 -25.18
CA ALA A 18 0.17 -13.72 -26.15
C ALA A 18 -1.13 -12.88 -26.19
N ASP A 19 -1.07 -11.67 -25.65
CA ASP A 19 -2.05 -10.62 -25.96
C ASP A 19 -1.29 -9.43 -26.57
N GLU A 20 -1.57 -9.15 -27.84
CA GLU A 20 -0.88 -8.15 -28.66
C GLU A 20 -1.41 -6.74 -28.35
N GLY A 21 -0.80 -6.12 -27.35
CA GLY A 21 -0.86 -4.69 -27.11
C GLY A 21 0.44 -4.23 -26.45
N GLY A 22 0.88 -3.00 -26.66
CA GLY A 22 2.11 -2.43 -26.08
C GLY A 22 2.17 -2.36 -24.53
N GLY A 23 1.31 -3.09 -23.81
CA GLY A 23 1.21 -3.19 -22.36
C GLY A 23 2.06 -4.29 -21.72
N PHE A 24 1.87 -4.49 -20.41
CA PHE A 24 2.52 -5.56 -19.64
C PHE A 24 1.82 -6.88 -19.84
N ASP A 25 2.58 -7.97 -19.92
CA ASP A 25 2.04 -9.32 -19.93
C ASP A 25 1.47 -9.63 -18.53
N THR A 26 0.32 -10.29 -18.50
CA THR A 26 -0.32 -10.77 -17.26
C THR A 26 0.14 -12.18 -16.92
N PRO A 27 0.28 -12.52 -15.62
CA PRO A 27 0.50 -13.90 -15.22
C PRO A 27 -0.64 -14.81 -15.68
N PRO A 28 -0.36 -16.10 -15.98
CA PRO A 28 -1.40 -17.04 -16.36
C PRO A 28 -2.42 -17.24 -15.22
N THR A 29 -3.70 -17.11 -15.54
CA THR A 29 -4.80 -17.50 -14.64
C THR A 29 -5.00 -19.02 -14.69
N PRO A 30 -4.95 -19.74 -13.55
CA PRO A 30 -5.39 -21.13 -13.51
C PRO A 30 -6.88 -21.22 -13.85
N GLU A 31 -7.28 -22.22 -14.64
CA GLU A 31 -8.68 -22.52 -14.92
C GLU A 31 -9.42 -22.92 -13.64
N GLY A 32 -10.52 -22.21 -13.34
CA GLY A 32 -11.57 -22.66 -12.42
C GLY A 32 -11.35 -22.42 -10.93
N GLN A 33 -12.09 -21.46 -10.36
CA GLN A 33 -13.10 -21.71 -9.31
C GLN A 33 -13.72 -20.38 -8.84
N VAL A 34 -15.05 -20.32 -8.97
CA VAL A 34 -15.95 -19.29 -8.43
C VAL A 34 -16.83 -19.98 -7.41
N SER A 35 -17.01 -19.41 -6.21
CA SER A 35 -18.31 -18.95 -5.70
C SER A 35 -18.22 -18.49 -4.25
N ASP A 36 -18.93 -17.39 -4.01
CA ASP A 36 -19.15 -16.65 -2.77
C ASP A 36 -19.80 -17.47 -1.64
N SER A 37 -19.59 -16.98 -0.42
CA SER A 37 -20.55 -17.15 0.67
C SER A 37 -20.54 -15.87 1.52
N ASP A 38 -21.63 -15.11 1.43
CA ASP A 38 -21.92 -13.97 2.30
C ASP A 38 -22.07 -14.44 3.76
N SER A 39 -21.32 -13.80 4.66
CA SER A 39 -21.56 -13.90 6.11
C SER A 39 -22.32 -12.65 6.54
N GLU A 40 -23.60 -12.84 6.86
CA GLU A 40 -24.51 -11.84 7.41
C GLU A 40 -24.00 -11.38 8.79
N PHE A 41 -23.83 -10.06 8.96
CA PHE A 41 -23.40 -9.44 10.22
C PHE A 41 -24.60 -9.29 11.15
N ASP A 42 -24.53 -9.87 12.34
CA ASP A 42 -25.54 -9.76 13.39
C ASP A 42 -25.06 -8.74 14.45
N PRO A 43 -25.58 -7.51 14.48
CA PRO A 43 -25.17 -6.51 15.45
C PRO A 43 -25.61 -6.90 16.87
N PRO A 44 -24.80 -6.59 17.91
CA PRO A 44 -25.19 -6.87 19.29
C PRO A 44 -26.44 -6.08 19.69
N PRO A 45 -27.26 -6.60 20.63
CA PRO A 45 -28.46 -5.91 21.09
C PRO A 45 -28.07 -4.59 21.73
N PHE A 46 -28.55 -3.48 21.15
CA PHE A 46 -28.47 -2.17 21.78
C PHE A 46 -29.27 -2.22 23.08
N GLY A 47 -28.59 -1.93 24.20
CA GLY A 47 -29.28 -1.65 25.45
C GLY A 47 -30.06 -0.34 25.29
N ASP A 48 -31.29 -0.35 25.78
CA ASP A 48 -32.18 0.81 25.79
C ASP A 48 -31.55 1.96 26.60
N GLU A 49 -30.78 2.82 25.94
CA GLU A 49 -30.51 4.17 26.43
C GLU A 49 -31.57 5.10 25.81
N GLU A 50 -32.68 5.24 26.53
CA GLU A 50 -33.56 6.42 26.43
C GLU A 50 -32.72 7.65 26.76
N GLY A 51 -32.29 8.38 25.73
CA GLY A 51 -31.46 9.56 25.88
C GLY A 51 -31.34 10.41 24.63
N GLY A 52 -32.39 10.47 23.81
CA GLY A 52 -32.53 11.46 22.75
C GLY A 52 -33.73 12.32 23.05
N GLU A 53 -33.52 13.52 23.60
CA GLU A 53 -34.56 14.55 23.59
C GLU A 53 -35.02 14.74 22.13
N ALA A 54 -36.28 14.39 21.86
CA ALA A 54 -36.90 14.70 20.60
C ALA A 54 -36.93 16.23 20.47
N ILE A 55 -36.04 16.77 19.63
CA ILE A 55 -36.09 18.16 19.22
C ILE A 55 -37.50 18.40 18.66
N GLU A 56 -38.28 19.24 19.34
CA GLU A 56 -39.59 19.69 18.86
C GLU A 56 -39.45 20.12 17.39
N SER A 57 -40.26 19.56 16.49
CA SER A 57 -40.19 19.87 15.07
C SER A 57 -40.61 21.32 14.86
N SER A 58 -39.63 22.20 14.70
CA SER A 58 -39.84 23.57 14.26
C SER A 58 -39.82 23.60 12.73
N ALA A 59 -40.55 24.54 12.12
CA ALA A 59 -40.51 24.75 10.68
C ALA A 59 -39.09 25.04 10.14
N ALA A 60 -38.18 25.50 11.00
CA ALA A 60 -36.76 25.64 10.68
C ALA A 60 -36.04 24.28 10.61
N ALA A 61 -36.30 23.36 11.55
CA ALA A 61 -35.74 22.01 11.55
C ALA A 61 -36.15 21.20 10.32
N ASP A 62 -37.41 21.33 9.89
CA ASP A 62 -37.92 20.63 8.71
C ASP A 62 -37.30 21.16 7.41
N ARG A 63 -37.05 22.48 7.34
CA ARG A 63 -36.32 23.09 6.22
C ARG A 63 -34.86 22.62 6.14
N VAL A 64 -34.15 22.53 7.27
CA VAL A 64 -32.76 22.03 7.30
C VAL A 64 -32.69 20.56 6.86
N ARG A 65 -33.64 19.72 7.29
CA ARG A 65 -33.72 18.32 6.86
C ARG A 65 -33.98 18.17 5.36
N GLU A 66 -34.88 18.97 4.79
CA GLU A 66 -35.18 18.95 3.36
C GLU A 66 -33.95 19.32 2.52
N ILE A 67 -33.26 20.41 2.89
CA ILE A 67 -32.05 20.86 2.19
C ILE A 67 -30.92 19.83 2.32
N LYS A 68 -30.73 19.26 3.51
CA LYS A 68 -29.80 18.13 3.72
C LYS A 68 -30.12 16.98 2.78
N SER A 69 -31.38 16.56 2.69
CA SER A 69 -31.78 15.42 1.86
C SER A 69 -31.49 15.65 0.37
N GLN A 70 -31.70 16.88 -0.13
CA GLN A 70 -31.37 17.23 -1.51
C GLN A 70 -29.86 17.19 -1.77
N ILE A 71 -29.05 17.69 -0.83
CA ILE A 71 -27.57 17.61 -0.92
C ILE A 71 -27.11 16.14 -0.85
N GLU A 72 -27.69 15.33 0.03
CA GLU A 72 -27.40 13.89 0.16
C GLU A 72 -27.68 13.13 -1.14
N GLN A 73 -28.81 13.43 -1.80
CA GLN A 73 -29.14 12.81 -3.09
C GLN A 73 -28.06 13.12 -4.14
N ARG A 74 -27.57 14.37 -4.17
CA ARG A 74 -26.51 14.79 -5.11
C ARG A 74 -25.17 14.15 -4.80
N LEU A 75 -24.83 14.03 -3.52
CA LEU A 75 -23.64 13.29 -3.09
C LEU A 75 -23.72 11.80 -3.49
N ALA A 76 -24.89 11.18 -3.36
CA ALA A 76 -25.12 9.78 -3.77
C ALA A 76 -25.03 9.58 -5.29
N GLU A 77 -25.61 10.50 -6.07
CA GLU A 77 -25.48 10.55 -7.54
C GLU A 77 -24.01 10.69 -7.95
N ALA A 78 -23.28 11.60 -7.31
CA ALA A 78 -21.87 11.82 -7.55
C ALA A 78 -21.02 10.57 -7.24
N ALA A 79 -21.28 9.91 -6.11
CA ALA A 79 -20.58 8.68 -5.71
C ALA A 79 -20.83 7.49 -6.66
N SER A 80 -22.02 7.44 -7.28
CA SER A 80 -22.43 6.35 -8.18
C SER A 80 -21.91 6.52 -9.62
N SER A 81 -21.58 7.74 -10.03
CA SER A 81 -20.87 8.01 -11.28
C SER A 81 -19.37 7.73 -11.09
N ASN A 82 -18.74 6.92 -11.96
CA ASN A 82 -17.31 6.59 -11.86
C ASN A 82 -16.46 7.86 -11.54
N ALA A 83 -15.77 7.83 -10.40
CA ALA A 83 -15.04 8.96 -9.79
C ALA A 83 -14.10 9.75 -10.74
N MET A 84 -13.70 9.18 -11.89
CA MET A 84 -12.93 9.86 -12.92
C MET A 84 -13.65 11.02 -13.62
N SER A 85 -15.00 11.04 -13.67
CA SER A 85 -15.74 12.12 -14.34
C SER A 85 -15.87 13.38 -13.48
N LEU A 86 -15.88 13.25 -12.14
CA LEU A 86 -16.08 14.38 -11.22
C LEU A 86 -14.80 15.17 -10.96
N ALA A 87 -13.64 14.50 -10.86
CA ALA A 87 -12.34 15.17 -10.72
C ALA A 87 -12.03 16.09 -11.93
N SER A 88 -12.58 15.75 -13.10
CA SER A 88 -12.38 16.51 -14.35
C SER A 88 -13.30 17.72 -14.49
N ALA A 89 -14.33 17.83 -13.63
CA ALA A 89 -15.35 18.88 -13.69
C ALA A 89 -15.23 19.93 -12.56
N ARG A 90 -14.35 19.71 -11.58
CA ARG A 90 -14.13 20.66 -10.49
C ARG A 90 -13.46 21.92 -11.02
N HIS A 91 -14.17 23.04 -10.91
CA HIS A 91 -13.60 24.36 -11.17
C HIS A 91 -12.46 24.63 -10.16
N LEU A 92 -11.47 25.43 -10.58
CA LEU A 92 -10.32 25.83 -9.77
C LEU A 92 -10.68 26.57 -8.46
N ASP A 93 -11.96 26.94 -8.29
CA ASP A 93 -12.51 27.68 -7.15
C ASP A 93 -13.60 26.90 -6.37
N SER A 94 -13.70 25.57 -6.48
CA SER A 94 -14.67 24.78 -5.68
C SER A 94 -14.12 24.50 -4.27
N ALA A 95 -14.92 24.78 -3.24
CA ALA A 95 -14.72 24.35 -1.86
C ALA A 95 -14.66 22.81 -1.73
N GLY A 96 -15.33 22.09 -2.65
CA GLY A 96 -15.32 20.64 -2.73
C GLY A 96 -16.19 20.05 -1.63
N VAL A 97 -17.51 20.21 -1.74
CA VAL A 97 -18.46 19.64 -0.76
C VAL A 97 -18.41 18.11 -0.80
N GLN A 98 -18.09 17.50 0.33
CA GLN A 98 -17.91 16.05 0.48
C GLN A 98 -18.94 15.39 1.39
N GLY A 99 -19.63 16.16 2.22
CA GLY A 99 -20.61 15.65 3.15
C GLY A 99 -21.53 16.74 3.68
N VAL A 100 -22.66 16.30 4.23
CA VAL A 100 -23.65 17.17 4.87
C VAL A 100 -24.24 16.50 6.09
N GLY A 101 -24.57 17.27 7.12
CA GLY A 101 -25.17 16.80 8.36
C GLY A 101 -26.08 17.84 8.99
N ILE A 102 -26.62 17.49 10.16
CA ILE A 102 -27.33 18.43 11.03
C ILE A 102 -26.51 18.56 12.29
N SER A 103 -26.06 19.77 12.61
CA SER A 103 -25.45 20.08 13.90
C SER A 103 -26.49 20.70 14.84
N GLY A 104 -26.18 20.73 16.14
CA GLY A 104 -27.01 21.39 17.16
C GLY A 104 -27.07 22.92 17.04
N GLY A 105 -26.41 23.48 16.02
CA GLY A 105 -26.34 24.90 15.73
C GLY A 105 -25.42 25.69 16.66
N VAL A 106 -25.09 26.92 16.22
CA VAL A 106 -24.41 27.94 17.04
C VAL A 106 -25.33 28.45 18.15
N ILE A 107 -26.65 28.35 17.95
CA ILE A 107 -27.69 28.70 18.92
C ILE A 107 -28.27 27.40 19.50
N PRO A 108 -28.17 27.17 20.83
CA PRO A 108 -28.72 25.96 21.46
C PRO A 108 -30.21 25.78 21.15
N GLY A 109 -30.56 24.66 20.51
CA GLY A 109 -31.94 24.28 20.18
C GLY A 109 -32.37 24.61 18.75
N GLU A 110 -31.55 25.30 17.96
CA GLU A 110 -31.82 25.55 16.54
C GLU A 110 -30.88 24.69 15.67
N PRO A 111 -31.40 23.68 14.94
CA PRO A 111 -30.56 22.84 14.09
C PRO A 111 -29.94 23.66 12.96
N SER A 112 -28.67 23.41 12.69
CA SER A 112 -27.91 24.04 11.61
C SER A 112 -27.47 23.00 10.60
N LEU A 113 -27.36 23.41 9.34
CA LEU A 113 -26.81 22.56 8.29
C LEU A 113 -25.28 22.59 8.39
N ILE A 114 -24.65 21.49 8.78
CA ILE A 114 -23.18 21.39 8.74
C ILE A 114 -22.74 20.80 7.40
N VAL A 115 -21.81 21.46 6.73
CA VAL A 115 -21.28 21.07 5.42
C VAL A 115 -19.78 20.79 5.55
N TYR A 116 -19.37 19.60 5.12
CA TYR A 116 -17.97 19.18 5.16
C TYR A 116 -17.31 19.45 3.80
N VAL A 117 -16.23 20.24 3.80
CA VAL A 117 -15.56 20.71 2.58
C VAL A 117 -14.10 20.30 2.53
N GLU A 118 -13.59 20.10 1.31
CA GLU A 118 -12.20 19.68 1.07
C GLU A 118 -11.21 20.81 1.32
N SER A 119 -11.54 22.02 0.88
CA SER A 119 -10.67 23.19 0.95
C SER A 119 -11.30 24.30 1.79
N ASP A 120 -10.45 25.19 2.30
CA ASP A 120 -10.90 26.34 3.08
C ASP A 120 -11.79 27.24 2.21
N ALA A 121 -13.01 27.48 2.67
CA ALA A 121 -14.04 28.22 1.94
C ALA A 121 -14.99 28.92 2.91
N ASP A 122 -15.47 30.10 2.53
CA ASP A 122 -16.48 30.83 3.31
C ASP A 122 -17.92 30.35 3.02
N GLN A 123 -18.87 30.77 3.85
CA GLN A 123 -20.29 30.41 3.71
C GLN A 123 -20.87 30.76 2.34
N GLU A 124 -20.45 31.88 1.74
CA GLU A 124 -20.95 32.31 0.44
C GLU A 124 -20.42 31.43 -0.69
N GLN A 125 -19.15 31.04 -0.63
CA GLN A 125 -18.53 30.12 -1.59
C GLN A 125 -19.18 28.74 -1.54
N VAL A 126 -19.40 28.20 -0.34
CA VAL A 126 -20.05 26.88 -0.17
C VAL A 126 -21.51 26.92 -0.62
N ARG A 127 -22.25 27.99 -0.31
CA ARG A 127 -23.63 28.18 -0.80
C ARG A 127 -23.69 28.24 -2.32
N ARG A 128 -22.80 29.00 -2.97
CA ARG A 128 -22.71 29.05 -4.43
C ARG A 128 -22.42 27.69 -5.02
N GLU A 129 -21.48 26.93 -4.44
CA GLU A 129 -21.19 25.58 -4.92
C GLU A 129 -22.40 24.64 -4.80
N ILE A 130 -23.12 24.67 -3.67
CA ILE A 130 -24.33 23.86 -3.47
C ILE A 130 -25.43 24.24 -4.47
N VAL A 131 -25.57 25.53 -4.81
CA VAL A 131 -26.56 25.99 -5.80
C VAL A 131 -26.13 25.66 -7.22
N ASP A 132 -24.90 26.00 -7.60
CA ASP A 132 -24.39 25.91 -8.97
C ASP A 132 -24.03 24.48 -9.37
N THR A 133 -23.45 23.70 -8.46
CA THR A 133 -22.95 22.35 -8.72
C THR A 133 -23.95 21.28 -8.30
N MET A 134 -24.65 21.47 -7.17
CA MET A 134 -25.63 20.49 -6.67
C MET A 134 -27.08 20.87 -7.04
N GLY A 135 -27.34 22.06 -7.57
CA GLY A 135 -28.69 22.47 -8.00
C GLY A 135 -29.68 22.68 -6.85
N VAL A 136 -29.19 22.80 -5.61
CA VAL A 136 -30.03 22.91 -4.41
C VAL A 136 -30.31 24.39 -4.14
N GLN A 137 -31.27 24.95 -4.88
CA GLN A 137 -31.67 26.37 -4.78
C GLN A 137 -32.10 26.77 -3.37
N ALA A 138 -32.66 25.85 -2.59
CA ALA A 138 -33.10 26.09 -1.23
C ALA A 138 -31.96 26.44 -0.25
N ALA A 139 -30.70 26.11 -0.59
CA ALA A 139 -29.53 26.47 0.20
C ALA A 139 -29.05 27.92 0.01
N SER A 140 -29.63 28.67 -0.95
CA SER A 140 -29.28 30.09 -1.22
C SER A 140 -29.84 31.09 -0.20
N SER A 141 -30.70 30.63 0.72
CA SER A 141 -31.33 31.48 1.72
C SER A 141 -30.33 31.89 2.80
N ASP A 142 -30.07 33.19 2.95
CA ASP A 142 -29.24 33.75 4.03
C ASP A 142 -29.78 33.42 5.44
N ASP A 143 -31.10 33.24 5.55
CA ASP A 143 -31.79 32.88 6.79
C ASP A 143 -31.56 31.42 7.25
N MET A 144 -30.83 30.60 6.47
CA MET A 144 -30.50 29.24 6.88
C MET A 144 -29.19 29.21 7.67
N PRO A 145 -29.20 28.76 8.94
CA PRO A 145 -27.97 28.54 9.69
C PRO A 145 -27.16 27.42 9.03
N MET A 146 -25.93 27.73 8.66
CA MET A 146 -24.98 26.82 8.03
C MET A 146 -23.65 26.86 8.77
N GLU A 147 -23.08 25.71 9.04
CA GLU A 147 -21.72 25.55 9.57
C GLU A 147 -20.84 24.92 8.50
N ILE A 148 -19.61 25.37 8.39
CA ILE A 148 -18.63 24.79 7.48
C ILE A 148 -17.53 24.15 8.31
N GLU A 149 -17.29 22.87 8.05
CA GLU A 149 -16.18 22.15 8.62
C GLU A 149 -15.22 21.73 7.49
N VAL A 150 -14.01 22.30 7.52
CA VAL A 150 -12.97 21.98 6.56
C VAL A 150 -12.31 20.68 6.98
N THR A 151 -12.61 19.59 6.27
CA THR A 151 -12.12 18.24 6.59
C THR A 151 -10.91 17.83 5.77
N GLY A 152 -10.64 18.49 4.65
CA GLY A 152 -9.75 17.91 3.63
C GLY A 152 -10.41 16.73 2.93
N GLU A 153 -9.68 16.03 2.06
CA GLU A 153 -10.19 14.83 1.38
C GLU A 153 -10.61 13.75 2.40
N ILE A 154 -11.88 13.37 2.40
CA ILE A 154 -12.42 12.32 3.26
C ILE A 154 -12.09 10.96 2.64
N VAL A 155 -11.10 10.30 3.21
CA VAL A 155 -10.67 8.95 2.79
C VAL A 155 -10.73 7.97 3.96
N PRO A 156 -10.99 6.68 3.69
CA PRO A 156 -10.97 5.69 4.76
C PRO A 156 -9.60 5.64 5.43
N TYR A 157 -9.61 5.53 6.75
CA TYR A 157 -8.42 5.33 7.54
C TYR A 157 -7.75 4.00 7.15
N THR A 158 -6.49 4.09 6.74
CA THR A 158 -5.67 2.95 6.33
C THR A 158 -4.31 3.00 7.02
N THR A 159 -3.66 1.86 7.02
CA THR A 159 -2.23 1.73 7.33
C THR A 159 -1.59 0.90 6.22
N ASN A 160 -0.26 0.75 6.25
CA ASN A 160 0.42 -0.15 5.31
C ASN A 160 0.00 -1.64 5.46
N ARG A 161 -0.78 -2.00 6.49
CA ARG A 161 -1.36 -3.33 6.68
C ARG A 161 -2.73 -3.51 6.02
N SER A 162 -3.37 -2.40 5.64
CA SER A 162 -4.69 -2.43 5.03
C SER A 162 -4.66 -3.09 3.64
N LYS A 163 -5.83 -3.57 3.20
CA LYS A 163 -6.03 -4.04 1.84
C LYS A 163 -6.05 -2.86 0.87
N PHE A 164 -5.23 -2.95 -0.18
CA PHE A 164 -5.14 -1.95 -1.23
C PHE A 164 -5.44 -2.59 -2.59
N ARG A 165 -6.38 -2.02 -3.34
CA ARG A 165 -6.70 -2.43 -4.70
C ARG A 165 -6.87 -1.16 -5.54
N PRO A 166 -5.86 -0.74 -6.33
CA PRO A 166 -4.58 -1.40 -6.59
C PRO A 166 -3.53 -1.24 -5.46
N ALA A 167 -2.68 -2.26 -5.27
CA ALA A 167 -1.68 -2.36 -4.20
C ALA A 167 -0.40 -1.51 -4.45
N PRO A 168 -0.02 -0.60 -3.53
CA PRO A 168 1.21 0.19 -3.61
C PRO A 168 2.43 -0.52 -2.98
N ALA A 169 3.64 -0.08 -3.33
CA ALA A 169 4.85 -0.45 -2.61
C ALA A 169 4.86 0.16 -1.19
N GLY A 170 5.51 -0.48 -0.23
CA GLY A 170 5.42 -0.14 1.21
C GLY A 170 4.29 -0.85 1.95
N ALA A 171 3.30 -1.38 1.24
CA ALA A 171 2.21 -2.15 1.84
C ALA A 171 2.60 -3.60 2.19
N SER A 172 1.80 -4.22 3.06
CA SER A 172 1.88 -5.62 3.47
C SER A 172 1.72 -6.57 2.29
N VAL A 173 2.58 -7.58 2.20
CA VAL A 173 2.50 -8.65 1.20
C VAL A 173 3.14 -9.91 1.74
N GLY A 174 2.81 -11.06 1.16
CA GLY A 174 3.60 -12.25 1.39
C GLY A 174 3.18 -13.42 0.54
N HIS A 175 4.04 -14.43 0.54
CA HIS A 175 3.63 -15.78 0.20
C HIS A 175 2.51 -16.25 1.14
N TYR A 176 1.51 -16.96 0.61
CA TYR A 176 0.32 -17.37 1.39
C TYR A 176 0.61 -18.28 2.59
N LYS A 177 1.80 -18.89 2.67
CA LYS A 177 2.25 -19.75 3.80
C LYS A 177 3.12 -19.05 4.85
N ILE A 178 3.43 -17.76 4.69
CA ILE A 178 4.24 -17.02 5.67
C ILE A 178 3.39 -16.06 6.49
N THR A 179 4.02 -15.26 7.35
CA THR A 179 3.34 -14.19 8.10
C THR A 179 3.04 -13.00 7.19
N ALA A 180 3.99 -12.09 7.00
CA ALA A 180 3.93 -10.97 6.05
C ALA A 180 5.28 -10.26 6.00
N GLY A 181 5.56 -9.62 4.88
CA GLY A 181 6.62 -8.63 4.69
C GLY A 181 6.08 -7.41 3.96
N THR A 182 6.95 -6.74 3.22
CA THR A 182 6.66 -5.49 2.52
C THR A 182 6.89 -5.61 1.01
N ILE A 183 6.02 -4.99 0.21
CA ILE A 183 6.25 -4.74 -1.22
C ILE A 183 7.38 -3.72 -1.34
N GLY A 184 8.58 -4.11 -1.76
CA GLY A 184 9.73 -3.20 -1.82
C GLY A 184 9.64 -2.15 -2.89
N GLY A 185 9.18 -2.55 -4.07
CA GLY A 185 9.08 -1.70 -5.25
C GLY A 185 8.89 -2.52 -6.51
N TRP A 186 9.13 -1.88 -7.65
CA TRP A 186 8.76 -2.41 -8.95
C TRP A 186 9.99 -2.55 -9.86
N ALA A 187 10.00 -3.58 -10.70
CA ALA A 187 11.06 -3.83 -11.66
C ALA A 187 10.57 -4.49 -12.96
N ARG A 188 11.39 -4.43 -14.01
CA ARG A 188 11.30 -5.29 -15.21
C ARG A 188 12.43 -6.31 -15.19
N GLY A 189 12.22 -7.49 -15.79
CA GLY A 189 13.35 -8.35 -16.13
C GLY A 189 14.22 -7.75 -17.24
N ARG A 190 15.52 -8.07 -17.27
CA ARG A 190 16.44 -7.60 -18.32
C ARG A 190 16.47 -8.52 -19.54
N ASP A 191 16.19 -9.81 -19.36
CA ASP A 191 16.05 -10.77 -20.45
C ASP A 191 14.80 -10.49 -21.33
N ARG A 192 14.77 -11.08 -22.53
CA ARG A 192 13.69 -10.83 -23.50
C ARG A 192 12.33 -11.36 -23.03
N THR A 193 12.31 -12.46 -22.26
CA THR A 193 11.10 -13.16 -21.84
C THR A 193 10.42 -12.49 -20.64
N ARG A 194 11.16 -11.68 -19.86
CA ARG A 194 10.68 -11.00 -18.64
C ARG A 194 10.62 -9.48 -18.79
N ARG A 195 11.13 -8.89 -19.87
CA ARG A 195 11.05 -7.44 -20.16
C ARG A 195 9.64 -6.87 -20.11
N ARG A 196 8.65 -7.67 -20.50
CA ARG A 196 7.23 -7.32 -20.50
C ARG A 196 6.49 -7.69 -19.22
N ARG A 197 7.18 -8.23 -18.21
CA ARG A 197 6.58 -8.55 -16.90
C ARG A 197 6.72 -7.36 -15.95
N LEU A 198 5.62 -6.98 -15.31
CA LEU A 198 5.66 -6.09 -14.15
C LEU A 198 6.03 -6.91 -12.93
N LEU A 199 7.23 -6.73 -12.41
CA LEU A 199 7.75 -7.47 -11.27
C LEU A 199 7.67 -6.62 -10.01
N MET A 200 7.19 -7.20 -8.93
CA MET A 200 7.41 -6.73 -7.57
C MET A 200 8.75 -7.24 -7.08
N VAL A 201 9.48 -6.45 -6.30
CA VAL A 201 10.69 -6.87 -5.58
C VAL A 201 10.41 -6.94 -4.08
N SER A 202 10.82 -8.02 -3.43
CA SER A 202 10.84 -8.17 -1.96
C SER A 202 11.89 -9.23 -1.59
N ASN A 203 11.91 -9.69 -0.33
CA ASN A 203 12.85 -10.74 0.10
C ASN A 203 12.41 -12.14 -0.34
N ASN A 204 13.36 -13.07 -0.41
CA ASN A 204 13.08 -14.49 -0.57
C ASN A 204 12.22 -14.98 0.59
N HIS A 205 12.58 -14.69 1.84
CA HIS A 205 11.77 -15.17 2.97
C HIS A 205 10.35 -14.59 3.02
N VAL A 206 10.08 -13.53 2.24
CA VAL A 206 8.75 -12.91 2.11
C VAL A 206 7.94 -13.53 0.97
N LEU A 207 8.53 -13.70 -0.22
CA LEU A 207 7.80 -14.18 -1.41
C LEU A 207 7.98 -15.67 -1.71
N ALA A 208 9.09 -16.26 -1.24
CA ALA A 208 9.52 -17.61 -1.55
C ALA A 208 9.65 -18.51 -0.31
N ASN A 209 9.02 -18.11 0.81
CA ASN A 209 8.93 -18.93 2.02
C ASN A 209 10.29 -19.54 2.47
N SER A 210 11.36 -18.74 2.41
CA SER A 210 12.73 -19.19 2.75
C SER A 210 13.17 -20.42 1.94
N ASN A 211 13.01 -20.33 0.62
CA ASN A 211 13.20 -21.40 -0.38
C ASN A 211 12.11 -22.49 -0.45
N ASP A 212 11.18 -22.55 0.50
CA ASP A 212 10.10 -23.56 0.51
C ASP A 212 8.84 -23.07 -0.24
N ALA A 213 9.04 -22.56 -1.45
CA ALA A 213 7.98 -22.13 -2.37
C ALA A 213 8.28 -22.60 -3.80
N ARG A 214 7.24 -22.62 -4.63
CA ARG A 214 7.29 -23.04 -6.03
C ARG A 214 7.01 -21.85 -6.94
N PHE A 215 7.67 -21.82 -8.10
CA PHE A 215 7.32 -20.81 -9.11
C PHE A 215 5.84 -20.93 -9.49
N GLY A 216 5.17 -19.78 -9.58
CA GLY A 216 3.72 -19.70 -9.76
C GLY A 216 2.91 -19.61 -8.48
N ASP A 217 3.49 -19.84 -7.29
CA ASP A 217 2.78 -19.74 -6.02
C ASP A 217 2.15 -18.35 -5.81
N SER A 218 1.02 -18.32 -5.09
CA SER A 218 0.28 -17.08 -4.83
C SER A 218 1.04 -16.11 -3.94
N ILE A 219 1.13 -14.87 -4.38
CA ILE A 219 1.55 -13.73 -3.58
C ILE A 219 0.32 -12.85 -3.33
N ILE A 220 -0.01 -12.63 -2.05
CA ILE A 220 -1.25 -11.97 -1.64
C ILE A 220 -0.98 -10.62 -0.95
N GLN A 221 -1.88 -9.67 -1.13
CA GLN A 221 -1.86 -8.36 -0.48
C GLN A 221 -3.24 -8.09 0.15
N PRO A 222 -3.36 -7.86 1.46
CA PRO A 222 -2.25 -7.88 2.43
C PRO A 222 -1.66 -9.30 2.60
N GLY A 223 -0.52 -9.41 3.27
CA GLY A 223 0.02 -10.72 3.65
C GLY A 223 -0.89 -11.44 4.67
N PRO A 224 -0.74 -12.76 4.87
CA PRO A 224 -1.60 -13.55 5.77
C PRO A 224 -1.75 -12.96 7.18
N ALA A 225 -0.67 -12.41 7.74
CA ALA A 225 -0.67 -11.81 9.08
C ALA A 225 -1.50 -10.51 9.20
N ASP A 226 -1.95 -9.92 8.10
CA ASP A 226 -2.94 -8.83 8.10
C ASP A 226 -4.22 -9.23 7.33
N GLN A 227 -4.63 -10.48 7.47
CA GLN A 227 -5.93 -11.01 7.03
C GLN A 227 -6.10 -11.15 5.50
N GLY A 228 -5.01 -11.23 4.75
CA GLY A 228 -5.08 -11.55 3.32
C GLY A 228 -5.56 -12.97 3.05
N VAL A 229 -6.47 -13.15 2.09
CA VAL A 229 -7.07 -14.44 1.75
C VAL A 229 -6.57 -14.95 0.41
N ASN A 230 -6.01 -16.16 0.36
CA ASN A 230 -5.64 -16.82 -0.90
C ASN A 230 -6.82 -17.69 -1.41
N PRO A 231 -7.26 -17.59 -2.68
CA PRO A 231 -6.72 -16.79 -3.78
C PRO A 231 -7.35 -15.40 -3.98
N ALA A 232 -8.37 -15.02 -3.20
CA ALA A 232 -9.12 -13.77 -3.39
C ALA A 232 -8.22 -12.51 -3.45
N ASP A 233 -7.17 -12.49 -2.63
CA ASP A 233 -6.24 -11.38 -2.48
C ASP A 233 -4.92 -11.52 -3.22
N ARG A 234 -4.86 -12.47 -4.16
CA ARG A 234 -3.67 -12.69 -4.99
C ARG A 234 -3.42 -11.48 -5.90
N ILE A 235 -2.24 -10.87 -5.81
CA ILE A 235 -1.84 -9.74 -6.67
C ILE A 235 -0.65 -10.04 -7.57
N ALA A 236 0.06 -11.13 -7.28
CA ALA A 236 1.17 -11.62 -8.08
C ALA A 236 1.35 -13.14 -7.95
N ILE A 237 2.22 -13.70 -8.79
CA ILE A 237 2.71 -15.07 -8.68
C ILE A 237 4.22 -15.05 -8.43
N LEU A 238 4.75 -15.98 -7.63
CA LEU A 238 6.19 -16.10 -7.42
C LEU A 238 6.87 -16.36 -8.77
N GLU A 239 7.82 -15.52 -9.15
CA GLU A 239 8.41 -15.55 -10.49
C GLU A 239 9.88 -15.98 -10.46
N ARG A 240 10.64 -15.49 -9.48
CA ARG A 240 12.05 -15.86 -9.28
C ARG A 240 12.47 -15.55 -7.85
N PHE A 241 13.44 -16.27 -7.33
CA PHE A 241 14.13 -15.91 -6.09
C PHE A 241 15.60 -16.34 -6.15
N VAL A 242 16.44 -15.73 -5.33
CA VAL A 242 17.80 -16.21 -5.09
C VAL A 242 17.74 -17.17 -3.90
N PRO A 243 18.10 -18.46 -4.06
CA PRO A 243 18.10 -19.40 -2.95
C PRO A 243 19.05 -18.97 -1.84
N ILE A 244 18.57 -19.04 -0.59
CA ILE A 244 19.41 -18.82 0.60
C ILE A 244 20.12 -20.14 0.92
N ASP A 245 21.44 -20.14 0.95
CA ASP A 245 22.23 -21.31 1.32
C ASP A 245 22.46 -21.34 2.84
N PHE A 246 21.90 -22.36 3.49
CA PHE A 246 21.99 -22.58 4.94
C PHE A 246 23.13 -23.52 5.34
N ASN A 247 23.93 -24.01 4.38
CA ASN A 247 25.04 -24.92 4.67
C ASN A 247 26.18 -24.19 5.39
N ALA A 248 26.92 -24.94 6.21
CA ALA A 248 28.08 -24.42 6.91
C ALA A 248 29.15 -23.93 5.91
N GLY A 249 29.63 -22.70 6.10
CA GLY A 249 30.64 -22.07 5.22
C GLY A 249 30.07 -21.44 3.94
N ALA A 250 28.77 -21.60 3.67
CA ALA A 250 28.12 -20.92 2.56
C ALA A 250 28.11 -19.40 2.76
N ILE A 251 28.11 -18.66 1.65
CA ILE A 251 28.09 -17.19 1.65
C ILE A 251 26.88 -16.73 0.84
N ASN A 252 25.94 -16.09 1.52
CA ASN A 252 24.82 -15.40 0.90
C ASN A 252 25.15 -13.93 0.70
N LEU A 253 24.77 -13.41 -0.47
CA LEU A 253 24.96 -12.00 -0.82
C LEU A 253 23.64 -11.23 -0.81
N VAL A 254 22.54 -11.93 -1.13
CA VAL A 254 21.22 -11.34 -1.23
C VAL A 254 20.16 -12.28 -0.67
N ASP A 255 19.18 -11.68 0.00
CA ASP A 255 17.88 -12.28 0.31
C ASP A 255 16.83 -11.53 -0.52
N ALA A 256 16.47 -12.08 -1.69
CA ALA A 256 15.65 -11.36 -2.66
C ALA A 256 14.83 -12.28 -3.56
N ALA A 257 13.65 -11.79 -3.96
CA ALA A 257 12.73 -12.46 -4.85
C ALA A 257 11.92 -11.46 -5.68
N THR A 258 11.37 -11.94 -6.79
CA THR A 258 10.41 -11.24 -7.64
C THR A 258 9.08 -11.96 -7.73
N GLY A 259 7.99 -11.19 -7.70
CA GLY A 259 6.65 -11.64 -8.01
C GLY A 259 6.14 -11.00 -9.31
N TRP A 260 5.61 -11.79 -10.25
CA TRP A 260 4.99 -11.26 -11.46
C TRP A 260 3.56 -10.82 -11.16
N CYS A 261 3.32 -9.51 -11.27
CA CYS A 261 2.09 -8.86 -10.85
C CYS A 261 1.05 -8.81 -11.98
N TRP A 262 -0.23 -8.85 -11.62
CA TRP A 262 -1.29 -8.36 -12.50
C TRP A 262 -1.28 -6.82 -12.47
N PRO A 263 -1.06 -6.13 -13.61
CA PRO A 263 -0.96 -4.66 -13.65
C PRO A 263 -2.20 -3.94 -13.11
N SER A 264 -3.39 -4.53 -13.23
CA SER A 264 -4.64 -3.97 -12.70
C SER A 264 -4.76 -4.07 -11.18
N ARG A 265 -3.98 -4.95 -10.53
CA ARG A 265 -4.04 -5.19 -9.08
C ARG A 265 -2.96 -4.43 -8.30
N VAL A 266 -2.04 -3.77 -8.98
CA VAL A 266 -0.93 -3.04 -8.36
C VAL A 266 -0.85 -1.61 -8.89
N ARG A 267 -0.53 -0.67 -8.01
CA ARG A 267 -0.20 0.70 -8.38
C ARG A 267 1.27 0.90 -8.15
N ARG A 268 1.87 1.72 -8.99
CA ARG A 268 3.32 1.76 -9.04
C ARG A 268 3.96 2.76 -8.06
N ASP A 269 3.14 3.45 -7.29
CA ASP A 269 3.59 4.33 -6.22
C ASP A 269 3.98 3.52 -4.97
N HIS A 270 4.75 4.16 -4.11
CA HIS A 270 4.97 3.80 -2.72
C HIS A 270 3.96 4.51 -1.84
N VAL A 271 3.48 3.85 -0.79
CA VAL A 271 2.56 4.42 0.21
C VAL A 271 3.29 4.75 1.51
N TYR A 272 2.82 5.78 2.20
CA TYR A 272 3.15 6.05 3.59
C TYR A 272 2.02 6.86 4.27
N HIS A 273 2.05 6.92 5.59
CA HIS A 273 0.99 7.60 6.38
C HIS A 273 1.53 8.67 7.35
N ARG A 274 2.82 8.65 7.71
CA ARG A 274 3.48 9.56 8.68
C ARG A 274 2.74 9.63 10.03
N GLY A 275 2.26 8.49 10.52
CA GLY A 275 1.51 8.42 11.78
C GLY A 275 0.08 8.95 11.71
N GLY A 276 -0.37 9.42 10.54
CA GLY A 276 -1.79 9.61 10.25
C GLY A 276 -2.44 8.32 9.75
N SER A 277 -3.70 8.44 9.34
CA SER A 277 -4.48 7.34 8.78
C SER A 277 -4.82 7.54 7.29
N THR A 278 -4.36 8.65 6.70
CA THR A 278 -4.54 8.98 5.28
C THR A 278 -3.33 8.50 4.48
N ALA A 279 -3.58 7.65 3.49
CA ALA A 279 -2.52 7.15 2.60
C ALA A 279 -1.97 8.28 1.71
N ARG A 280 -0.65 8.43 1.71
CA ARG A 280 0.07 9.33 0.80
C ARG A 280 0.94 8.54 -0.13
N TYR A 281 1.07 9.01 -1.37
CA TYR A 281 1.77 8.29 -2.43
C TYR A 281 2.96 9.07 -2.94
N PHE A 282 4.03 8.35 -3.29
CA PHE A 282 5.25 8.92 -3.88
C PHE A 282 5.95 7.88 -4.75
N LYS A 283 6.93 8.30 -5.55
CA LYS A 283 7.74 7.41 -6.38
C LYS A 283 9.19 7.47 -5.95
N ILE A 284 9.90 6.36 -6.03
CA ILE A 284 11.36 6.30 -5.90
C ILE A 284 12.01 6.25 -7.28
N GLY A 285 13.27 6.71 -7.39
CA GLY A 285 14.02 6.63 -8.64
C GLY A 285 14.47 5.21 -8.98
N ASN A 286 15.02 5.02 -10.19
CA ASN A 286 15.64 3.76 -10.63
C ASN A 286 17.17 3.77 -10.56
N SER A 287 17.77 4.95 -10.34
CA SER A 287 19.22 5.14 -10.38
C SER A 287 19.84 4.57 -9.12
N VAL A 288 20.27 3.32 -9.20
CA VAL A 288 20.93 2.59 -8.12
C VAL A 288 22.24 3.29 -7.73
N ILE A 289 22.47 3.44 -6.43
CA ILE A 289 23.74 3.90 -5.87
C ILE A 289 24.29 2.92 -4.84
N GLU A 290 25.61 2.92 -4.66
CA GLU A 290 26.27 2.10 -3.65
C GLU A 290 26.11 2.69 -2.23
N PRO A 291 25.94 1.86 -1.19
CA PRO A 291 25.89 2.33 0.18
C PRO A 291 27.23 2.92 0.60
N SER A 292 27.18 4.03 1.32
CA SER A 292 28.34 4.69 1.93
C SER A 292 28.05 5.02 3.39
N VAL A 293 29.06 4.93 4.25
CA VAL A 293 28.91 5.29 5.67
C VAL A 293 28.46 6.75 5.78
N ASN A 294 27.60 7.04 6.76
CA ASN A 294 26.95 8.33 7.00
C ASN A 294 25.92 8.78 5.94
N LEU A 295 25.65 7.98 4.92
CA LEU A 295 24.57 8.27 3.99
C LEU A 295 23.22 8.24 4.73
N VAL A 296 22.43 9.31 4.60
CA VAL A 296 21.06 9.37 5.11
C VAL A 296 20.15 8.64 4.15
N VAL A 297 19.34 7.73 4.70
CA VAL A 297 18.47 6.84 3.94
C VAL A 297 17.05 6.84 4.49
N GLY A 298 16.09 6.46 3.67
CA GLY A 298 14.70 6.23 4.06
C GLY A 298 14.17 4.91 3.57
N LYS A 299 13.06 4.49 4.17
CA LYS A 299 12.27 3.35 3.73
C LYS A 299 10.79 3.57 4.09
N THR A 300 9.89 2.92 3.35
CA THR A 300 8.50 2.72 3.77
C THR A 300 8.27 1.23 3.95
N GLY A 301 7.61 0.86 5.05
CA GLY A 301 7.47 -0.52 5.49
C GLY A 301 6.08 -0.79 6.04
N ARG A 302 5.64 -2.05 5.92
CA ARG A 302 4.38 -2.54 6.46
C ARG A 302 4.16 -2.13 7.92
N THR A 303 5.22 -2.20 8.73
CA THR A 303 5.11 -2.13 10.19
C THR A 303 5.49 -0.76 10.73
N THR A 304 6.62 -0.20 10.30
CA THR A 304 7.09 1.08 10.84
C THR A 304 6.81 2.27 9.93
N ASP A 305 6.05 2.07 8.85
CA ASP A 305 5.70 3.11 7.88
C ASP A 305 6.94 3.83 7.32
N LEU A 306 6.89 5.14 7.06
CA LEU A 306 8.03 5.94 6.60
C LEU A 306 9.00 6.22 7.74
N THR A 307 10.23 5.72 7.62
CA THR A 307 11.31 6.00 8.57
C THR A 307 12.55 6.53 7.86
N GLN A 308 13.39 7.24 8.64
CA GLN A 308 14.68 7.75 8.21
C GLN A 308 15.79 7.19 9.09
N GLY A 309 16.95 6.93 8.50
CA GLY A 309 18.12 6.43 9.20
C GLY A 309 19.42 6.85 8.53
N THR A 310 20.52 6.40 9.11
CA THR A 310 21.89 6.63 8.60
C THR A 310 22.62 5.30 8.48
N ILE A 311 23.32 5.11 7.36
CA ILE A 311 24.19 3.95 7.17
C ILE A 311 25.37 4.04 8.16
N ARG A 312 25.52 3.03 9.00
CA ARG A 312 26.56 2.97 10.04
C ARG A 312 27.79 2.19 9.60
N ALA A 313 27.62 1.13 8.83
CA ALA A 313 28.71 0.33 8.30
C ALA A 313 28.35 -0.27 6.94
N THR A 314 29.36 -0.52 6.11
CA THR A 314 29.27 -1.26 4.85
C THR A 314 30.24 -2.45 4.90
N GLY A 315 30.07 -3.45 4.04
CA GLY A 315 30.90 -4.67 4.08
C GLY A 315 30.59 -5.58 5.27
N VAL A 316 29.41 -5.42 5.88
CA VAL A 316 29.01 -6.12 7.10
C VAL A 316 28.79 -7.61 6.79
N SER A 317 29.26 -8.48 7.70
CA SER A 317 28.98 -9.92 7.65
C SER A 317 28.22 -10.33 8.91
N ILE A 318 27.13 -11.08 8.75
CA ILE A 318 26.20 -11.44 9.83
C ILE A 318 25.62 -12.85 9.64
N ASN A 319 25.20 -13.45 10.74
CA ASN A 319 24.36 -14.64 10.72
C ASN A 319 22.91 -14.24 11.00
N VAL A 320 21.98 -14.73 10.18
CA VAL A 320 20.56 -14.42 10.31
C VAL A 320 19.79 -15.73 10.52
N ASN A 321 18.94 -15.75 11.54
CA ASN A 321 18.12 -16.90 11.90
C ASN A 321 16.75 -16.80 11.21
N TYR A 322 16.43 -17.78 10.37
CA TYR A 322 15.16 -17.90 9.63
C TYR A 322 14.21 -18.92 10.30
N GLY A 323 14.38 -19.17 11.60
CA GLY A 323 13.57 -20.11 12.36
C GLY A 323 13.81 -21.54 11.90
N ALA A 324 12.74 -22.23 11.47
CA ALA A 324 12.79 -23.62 11.05
C ALA A 324 13.69 -23.87 9.82
N ALA A 325 13.90 -22.86 8.97
CA ALA A 325 14.79 -22.96 7.81
C ALA A 325 16.28 -22.97 8.20
N GLY A 326 16.63 -22.52 9.42
CA GLY A 326 18.00 -22.52 9.94
C GLY A 326 18.65 -21.14 9.95
N VAL A 327 19.98 -21.13 10.10
CA VAL A 327 20.80 -19.91 10.20
C VAL A 327 21.65 -19.78 8.95
N ALA A 328 21.53 -18.65 8.25
CA ALA A 328 22.30 -18.37 7.05
C ALA A 328 23.35 -17.27 7.29
N HIS A 329 24.53 -17.44 6.70
CA HIS A 329 25.61 -16.46 6.75
C HIS A 329 25.53 -15.52 5.55
N PHE A 330 25.49 -14.21 5.82
CA PHE A 330 25.46 -13.15 4.82
C PHE A 330 26.73 -12.31 4.87
N ARG A 331 27.25 -11.93 3.71
CA ARG A 331 28.42 -11.05 3.55
C ARG A 331 28.13 -9.87 2.64
N ASP A 332 28.91 -8.81 2.82
CA ASP A 332 28.81 -7.58 2.04
C ASP A 332 27.46 -6.84 2.17
N GLN A 333 26.95 -6.84 3.39
CA GLN A 333 25.75 -6.12 3.78
C GLN A 333 26.09 -4.70 4.22
N PHE A 334 25.09 -3.86 4.43
CA PHE A 334 25.26 -2.60 5.15
C PHE A 334 24.25 -2.48 6.29
N SER A 335 24.65 -1.78 7.34
CA SER A 335 23.81 -1.57 8.51
C SER A 335 23.26 -0.14 8.56
N VAL A 336 22.03 0.00 9.03
CA VAL A 336 21.34 1.27 9.20
C VAL A 336 20.86 1.37 10.65
N ARG A 337 20.94 2.58 11.21
CA ARG A 337 20.27 2.93 12.47
C ARG A 337 19.39 4.14 12.27
N SER A 338 18.33 4.23 13.07
CA SER A 338 17.42 5.38 13.05
C SER A 338 18.17 6.69 13.31
N THR A 339 17.68 7.77 12.71
CA THR A 339 18.09 9.14 13.05
C THR A 339 17.23 9.75 14.17
N THR A 340 16.13 9.08 14.53
CA THR A 340 15.20 9.49 15.59
C THR A 340 15.30 8.54 16.79
N SER A 341 14.59 8.85 17.88
CA SER A 341 14.54 8.03 19.10
C SER A 341 13.90 6.65 18.92
N GLY A 342 13.26 6.39 17.77
CA GLY A 342 12.64 5.09 17.43
C GLY A 342 13.58 4.14 16.69
N THR A 343 13.02 3.02 16.20
CA THR A 343 13.75 2.08 15.33
C THR A 343 13.62 2.49 13.86
N PHE A 344 14.64 2.17 13.06
CA PHE A 344 14.56 2.36 11.61
C PHE A 344 13.61 1.34 10.97
N SER A 345 13.55 0.13 11.52
CA SER A 345 12.64 -0.93 11.08
C SER A 345 12.27 -1.87 12.21
N ALA A 346 11.23 -2.67 11.97
CA ALA A 346 10.81 -3.77 12.82
C ALA A 346 10.49 -5.03 11.99
N GLY A 347 10.18 -6.13 12.65
CA GLY A 347 9.71 -7.35 11.97
C GLY A 347 8.47 -7.05 11.13
N GLY A 348 8.50 -7.44 9.86
CA GLY A 348 7.47 -7.13 8.86
C GLY A 348 7.88 -6.07 7.83
N ASP A 349 8.91 -5.26 8.10
CA ASP A 349 9.48 -4.33 7.11
C ASP A 349 10.44 -5.01 6.13
N SER A 350 10.71 -6.30 6.30
CA SER A 350 11.46 -7.12 5.35
C SER A 350 10.89 -6.96 3.94
N GLY A 351 11.77 -6.64 3.00
CA GLY A 351 11.41 -6.40 1.61
C GLY A 351 11.33 -4.92 1.24
N SER A 352 11.32 -3.99 2.21
CA SER A 352 11.39 -2.55 1.92
C SER A 352 12.66 -2.20 1.14
N ILE A 353 12.50 -1.48 0.02
CA ILE A 353 13.63 -0.80 -0.61
C ILE A 353 14.06 0.36 0.30
N VAL A 354 15.36 0.47 0.52
CA VAL A 354 16.02 1.57 1.20
C VAL A 354 16.59 2.51 0.14
N TRP A 355 16.18 3.77 0.16
CA TRP A 355 16.63 4.82 -0.77
C TRP A 355 17.45 5.88 -0.05
N GLN A 356 18.25 6.65 -0.78
CA GLN A 356 18.92 7.82 -0.21
C GLN A 356 17.91 8.94 0.03
N TRP A 357 17.97 9.56 1.20
CA TRP A 357 17.09 10.66 1.58
C TRP A 357 17.48 11.99 0.90
N ARG A 358 17.24 12.07 -0.42
CA ARG A 358 17.44 13.27 -1.25
C ARG A 358 16.47 13.28 -2.43
N SER A 359 16.45 14.38 -3.19
CA SER A 359 15.72 14.44 -4.45
C SER A 359 16.12 13.29 -5.40
N GLY A 360 15.12 12.70 -6.06
CA GLY A 360 15.23 11.52 -6.92
C GLY A 360 15.21 10.18 -6.17
N LEU A 361 15.31 10.18 -4.84
CA LEU A 361 15.20 8.99 -3.97
C LEU A 361 15.88 7.74 -4.56
N PRO A 362 17.19 7.82 -4.90
CA PRO A 362 17.88 6.73 -5.57
C PRO A 362 17.94 5.50 -4.65
N PRO A 363 17.63 4.29 -5.15
CA PRO A 363 17.71 3.06 -4.37
C PRO A 363 19.14 2.74 -3.94
N VAL A 364 19.30 2.26 -2.70
CA VAL A 364 20.59 1.93 -2.08
C VAL A 364 20.63 0.46 -1.65
N GLY A 365 19.52 -0.06 -1.10
CA GLY A 365 19.47 -1.44 -0.63
C GLY A 365 18.09 -2.03 -0.51
N LEU A 366 18.07 -3.30 -0.09
CA LEU A 366 16.87 -4.05 0.23
C LEU A 366 16.97 -4.54 1.68
N LEU A 367 16.07 -4.09 2.53
CA LEU A 367 16.00 -4.48 3.94
C LEU A 367 15.62 -5.95 4.04
N PHE A 368 16.33 -6.74 4.85
CA PHE A 368 15.98 -8.15 5.07
C PHE A 368 16.08 -8.63 6.53
N ALA A 369 16.85 -7.95 7.38
CA ALA A 369 17.05 -8.37 8.76
C ALA A 369 17.21 -7.16 9.69
N GLY A 370 17.04 -7.40 10.99
CA GLY A 370 17.29 -6.40 12.02
C GLY A 370 17.34 -7.01 13.42
N GLY A 371 17.99 -6.29 14.34
CA GLY A 371 18.12 -6.69 15.74
C GLY A 371 18.84 -5.61 16.55
N GLY A 372 18.44 -5.42 17.81
CA GLY A 372 19.08 -4.44 18.72
C GLY A 372 19.09 -3.00 18.16
N GLY A 373 17.99 -2.58 17.52
CA GLY A 373 17.87 -1.25 16.90
C GLY A 373 18.73 -1.03 15.65
N THR A 374 19.39 -2.08 15.14
CA THR A 374 20.19 -2.05 13.91
C THR A 374 19.49 -2.84 12.82
N THR A 375 19.37 -2.26 11.64
CA THR A 375 18.78 -2.88 10.45
C THR A 375 19.90 -3.27 9.50
N PHE A 376 19.76 -4.41 8.81
CA PHE A 376 20.71 -4.90 7.84
C PHE A 376 20.05 -5.01 6.46
N CYS A 377 20.79 -4.57 5.46
CA CYS A 377 20.31 -4.43 4.10
C CYS A 377 21.29 -5.03 3.10
N ASN A 378 20.73 -5.68 2.09
CA ASN A 378 21.44 -6.13 0.90
C ASN A 378 21.77 -4.91 0.03
N ARG A 379 22.92 -4.91 -0.64
CA ARG A 379 23.22 -3.90 -1.68
C ARG A 379 22.25 -4.04 -2.83
N ILE A 380 21.59 -2.96 -3.22
CA ILE A 380 20.58 -3.04 -4.30
C ILE A 380 21.23 -3.41 -5.64
N SER A 381 22.49 -3.03 -5.88
CA SER A 381 23.26 -3.43 -7.07
C SER A 381 23.42 -4.95 -7.18
N ARG A 382 23.63 -5.65 -6.06
CA ARG A 382 23.68 -7.12 -6.03
C ARG A 382 22.29 -7.73 -6.26
N VAL A 383 21.24 -7.13 -5.69
CA VAL A 383 19.86 -7.59 -5.87
C VAL A 383 19.44 -7.51 -7.33
N VAL A 384 19.62 -6.35 -7.98
CA VAL A 384 19.21 -6.18 -9.39
C VAL A 384 20.01 -7.09 -10.32
N SER A 385 21.28 -7.33 -9.99
CA SER A 385 22.13 -8.23 -10.76
C SER A 385 21.73 -9.69 -10.60
N ALA A 386 21.51 -10.15 -9.37
CA ALA A 386 21.19 -11.55 -9.07
C ALA A 386 19.78 -11.96 -9.55
N LEU A 387 18.82 -11.04 -9.52
CA LEU A 387 17.46 -11.28 -10.03
C LEU A 387 17.30 -10.99 -11.53
N ASP A 388 18.34 -10.47 -12.18
CA ASP A 388 18.34 -10.01 -13.57
C ASP A 388 17.20 -9.01 -13.88
N ILE A 389 17.17 -7.91 -13.12
CA ILE A 389 16.11 -6.90 -13.21
C ILE A 389 16.64 -5.47 -13.37
N THR A 390 15.77 -4.56 -13.80
CA THR A 390 15.95 -3.11 -13.76
C THR A 390 14.80 -2.50 -12.98
N LEU A 391 15.12 -1.68 -11.98
CA LEU A 391 14.10 -0.99 -11.18
C LEU A 391 13.34 0.01 -12.05
N TYR A 392 12.05 0.17 -11.78
CA TYR A 392 11.28 1.22 -12.45
C TYR A 392 11.55 2.57 -11.84
N GLU A 393 11.72 3.55 -12.72
CA GLU A 393 11.41 4.93 -12.46
C GLU A 393 10.16 5.23 -13.27
N LEU A 394 9.24 5.96 -12.67
CA LEU A 394 8.03 6.35 -13.36
C LEU A 394 8.06 7.85 -13.43
N SER A 395 8.34 8.36 -14.62
CA SER A 395 8.01 9.73 -15.01
C SER A 395 6.61 10.10 -14.52
#